data_AF-A0A2N3JT08-F1
#
_entry.id   AF-A0A2N3JT08-F1
#
_cell.length_a   1.000
_cell.length_b   1.000
_cell.length_c   1.000
_cell.angle_alpha   90.00
_cell.angle_beta   90.00
_cell.angle_gamma   90.00
#
_symmetry.space_group_name_H-M   'P 1'
#
loop_
_entity.id
_entity.type
_entity.pdbx_description
1 polymer ?
#
loop_
_entity_poly.entity_id
_entity_poly.type
_entity_poly.pdbx_seq_one_letter_code
_entity_poly.pdbx_strand_id
1 'polypeptide(L)'
;MSSRAFTDGRLTGMDGRDLVRSVASVAGLGQVRSWWPGRGDAAAVERARVPGRAVGAEPGPGGGVVRFERSALRGLVTTAGAVFCGWDGAEPTPSPLVRAELVEPDARARLEPHTAGGWRVVSERLTVAVSSAGAVELCTPGGVLLRRDLPPRWWERGEGGPARWARRSEVGADARFFGLGGSGAGLRLGDGVRPVPGGPGVAPVQLVLADAGTHLVVPDGSEEGTVRLAEGAEGAGSGHDRPGRAEWRGAGGPPRHWMAVGTPARALASWAAVAGTPEVAPVSVIGVGGSGGRVARTRTRAPRQGVAAGDGWAAMRAAL
;
A
#
# COMPACT_ATOMS: atom_id res chain seq x y z
N MET A 1 -22.99 39.36 37.64
CA MET A 1 -22.29 38.27 38.34
C MET A 1 -22.87 36.96 37.86
N SER A 2 -22.05 36.22 37.10
CA SER A 2 -22.42 34.99 36.42
C SER A 2 -22.61 33.82 37.39
N SER A 3 -23.59 32.95 37.10
CA SER A 3 -23.56 31.56 37.56
C SER A 3 -23.97 30.64 36.41
N ARG A 4 -23.25 29.53 36.35
CA ARG A 4 -23.19 28.51 35.30
C ARG A 4 -24.51 27.76 35.15
N ALA A 5 -24.83 27.38 33.92
CA ALA A 5 -25.59 26.16 33.63
C ALA A 5 -24.85 25.38 32.55
N PHE A 6 -24.45 24.18 32.94
CA PHE A 6 -23.77 23.16 32.16
C PHE A 6 -24.88 22.27 31.59
N THR A 7 -25.02 22.19 30.27
CA THR A 7 -25.88 21.17 29.63
C THR A 7 -25.29 20.71 28.31
N ASP A 8 -24.66 19.54 28.40
CA ASP A 8 -24.86 18.36 27.58
C ASP A 8 -24.71 18.48 26.05
N GLY A 9 -23.49 18.17 25.59
CA GLY A 9 -23.17 17.95 24.18
C GLY A 9 -23.65 16.57 23.73
N ARG A 10 -24.87 16.52 23.18
CA ARG A 10 -25.32 15.41 22.34
C ARG A 10 -24.66 15.51 20.96
N LEU A 11 -23.71 14.61 20.70
CA LEU A 11 -23.31 14.23 19.35
C LEU A 11 -24.53 13.63 18.64
N THR A 12 -25.14 14.39 17.74
CA THR A 12 -26.16 13.87 16.82
C THR A 12 -25.48 12.95 15.83
N GLY A 13 -25.78 11.65 15.97
CA GLY A 13 -25.41 10.61 15.02
C GLY A 13 -26.00 10.88 13.63
N MET A 14 -25.25 10.45 12.62
CA MET A 14 -25.54 10.55 11.20
C MET A 14 -26.88 9.86 10.88
N ASP A 15 -27.83 10.60 10.28
CA ASP A 15 -29.17 10.12 9.89
C ASP A 15 -29.13 9.49 8.48
N GLY A 16 -30.00 8.50 8.25
CA GLY A 16 -30.11 7.68 7.03
C GLY A 16 -30.47 8.44 5.74
N ARG A 17 -30.54 9.78 5.80
CA ARG A 17 -30.72 10.67 4.64
C ARG A 17 -29.41 11.00 3.92
N ASP A 18 -28.25 10.83 4.58
CA ASP A 18 -26.94 11.00 3.94
C ASP A 18 -26.56 9.81 3.05
N LEU A 19 -27.18 8.65 3.27
CA LEU A 19 -27.00 7.44 2.45
C LEU A 19 -27.63 7.51 1.06
N VAL A 20 -28.58 8.44 0.83
CA VAL A 20 -29.32 8.53 -0.45
C VAL A 20 -28.60 9.41 -1.48
N ARG A 21 -27.59 10.19 -1.08
CA ARG A 21 -26.85 11.07 -2.02
C ARG A 21 -25.59 10.46 -2.64
N SER A 22 -25.18 9.24 -2.30
CA SER A 22 -24.03 8.57 -2.92
C SER A 22 -24.36 7.68 -4.13
N VAL A 23 -25.65 7.52 -4.48
CA VAL A 23 -26.09 6.59 -5.55
C VAL A 23 -26.24 7.25 -6.94
N ALA A 24 -26.13 8.58 -7.04
CA ALA A 24 -26.27 9.31 -8.31
C ALA A 24 -24.92 9.77 -8.89
N SER A 25 -24.00 8.85 -9.20
CA SER A 25 -22.85 9.15 -10.07
C SER A 25 -22.49 8.02 -11.04
N VAL A 26 -23.47 7.18 -11.38
CA VAL A 26 -23.39 6.20 -12.48
C VAL A 26 -24.13 6.73 -13.70
N ALA A 27 -23.61 7.81 -14.32
CA ALA A 27 -23.98 8.24 -15.68
C ALA A 27 -23.01 9.31 -16.19
N GLY A 28 -21.70 9.05 -16.14
CA GLY A 28 -20.69 9.87 -16.79
C GLY A 28 -20.07 9.12 -17.96
N LEU A 29 -20.74 9.10 -19.12
CA LEU A 29 -20.15 8.67 -20.39
C LEU A 29 -19.12 9.71 -20.85
N GLY A 30 -17.98 9.76 -20.17
CA GLY A 30 -16.81 10.51 -20.58
C GLY A 30 -15.90 9.61 -21.41
N GLN A 31 -15.82 9.88 -22.71
CA GLN A 31 -14.83 9.31 -23.63
C GLN A 31 -13.42 9.52 -23.05
N VAL A 32 -12.74 8.44 -22.62
CA VAL A 32 -11.34 8.49 -22.18
C VAL A 32 -10.46 8.06 -23.36
N ARG A 33 -9.72 9.01 -23.94
CA ARG A 33 -8.67 8.70 -24.92
C ARG A 33 -7.57 7.90 -24.21
N SER A 34 -7.28 6.71 -24.72
CA SER A 34 -6.18 5.88 -24.25
C SER A 34 -4.86 6.53 -24.64
N TRP A 35 -4.10 7.01 -23.66
CA TRP A 35 -2.71 7.41 -23.87
C TRP A 35 -1.86 6.13 -23.84
N TRP A 36 -1.52 5.62 -25.01
CA TRP A 36 -0.46 4.64 -25.20
C TRP A 36 0.62 5.33 -26.02
N PRO A 37 1.91 5.26 -25.65
CA PRO A 37 2.97 5.55 -26.61
C PRO A 37 3.09 4.32 -27.52
N GLY A 38 2.48 4.39 -28.69
CA GLY A 38 2.53 3.35 -29.72
C GLY A 38 1.98 3.89 -31.05
N ARG A 39 2.82 3.90 -32.06
CA ARG A 39 2.60 4.51 -33.38
C ARG A 39 1.53 3.72 -34.17
N GLY A 40 0.63 4.49 -34.79
CA GLY A 40 -0.36 4.17 -35.83
C GLY A 40 -0.57 2.72 -36.27
N ASP A 41 -1.75 2.19 -35.97
CA ASP A 41 -2.70 1.71 -36.98
C ASP A 41 -4.08 1.64 -36.33
N ALA A 42 -5.15 1.63 -37.13
CA ALA A 42 -6.52 1.50 -36.64
C ALA A 42 -6.77 0.10 -36.06
N ALA A 43 -6.09 -0.23 -34.95
CA ALA A 43 -6.27 -1.45 -34.20
C ALA A 43 -7.67 -1.43 -33.57
N ALA A 44 -8.41 -2.51 -33.76
CA ALA A 44 -9.70 -2.74 -33.10
C ALA A 44 -9.62 -2.29 -31.64
N VAL A 45 -10.57 -1.47 -31.19
CA VAL A 45 -10.62 -0.98 -29.82
C VAL A 45 -10.72 -2.19 -28.89
N GLU A 46 -9.58 -2.56 -28.31
CA GLU A 46 -9.45 -3.74 -27.46
C GLU A 46 -10.28 -3.51 -26.19
N ARG A 47 -11.43 -4.18 -26.12
CA ARG A 47 -12.36 -4.02 -25.01
C ARG A 47 -11.76 -4.66 -23.77
N ALA A 48 -11.62 -3.85 -22.73
CA ALA A 48 -11.20 -4.34 -21.43
C ALA A 48 -12.24 -5.32 -20.87
N ARG A 49 -11.78 -6.47 -20.39
CA ARG A 49 -12.59 -7.37 -19.56
C ARG A 49 -12.67 -6.83 -18.14
N VAL A 50 -13.74 -7.22 -17.43
CA VAL A 50 -14.03 -6.90 -16.03
C VAL A 50 -14.63 -8.13 -15.34
N PRO A 51 -14.57 -8.24 -14.00
CA PRO A 51 -15.02 -9.43 -13.27
C PRO A 51 -16.46 -9.86 -13.56
N GLY A 52 -17.36 -8.91 -13.80
CA GLY A 52 -18.80 -9.16 -13.93
C GLY A 52 -19.52 -9.04 -12.59
N ARG A 53 -20.77 -9.52 -12.51
CA ARG A 53 -21.53 -9.53 -11.25
C ARG A 53 -21.07 -10.65 -10.33
N ALA A 54 -21.16 -10.41 -9.02
CA ALA A 54 -20.94 -11.42 -8.00
C ALA A 54 -22.02 -12.50 -8.09
N VAL A 55 -21.60 -13.77 -8.07
CA VAL A 55 -22.47 -14.96 -8.17
C VAL A 55 -22.53 -15.75 -6.86
N GLY A 56 -21.59 -15.52 -5.95
CA GLY A 56 -21.56 -16.17 -4.64
C GLY A 56 -20.28 -15.86 -3.88
N ALA A 57 -20.16 -16.40 -2.68
CA ALA A 57 -18.96 -16.30 -1.88
C ALA A 57 -18.72 -17.54 -1.02
N GLU A 58 -17.46 -17.82 -0.75
CA GLU A 58 -16.98 -18.86 0.15
C GLU A 58 -16.28 -18.21 1.34
N PRO A 59 -16.94 -18.14 2.51
CA PRO A 59 -16.34 -17.62 3.72
C PRO A 59 -15.23 -18.52 4.25
N GLY A 60 -14.20 -17.92 4.82
CA GLY A 60 -13.10 -18.56 5.54
C GLY A 60 -12.58 -17.67 6.67
N PRO A 61 -11.59 -18.14 7.44
CA PRO A 61 -10.89 -17.30 8.42
C PRO A 61 -10.28 -16.07 7.75
N GLY A 62 -10.46 -14.90 8.36
CA GLY A 62 -9.98 -13.61 7.87
C GLY A 62 -10.72 -13.07 6.65
N GLY A 63 -11.71 -13.77 6.09
CA GLY A 63 -12.36 -13.34 4.86
C GLY A 63 -12.89 -14.49 4.04
N GLY A 64 -12.39 -14.67 2.82
CA GLY A 64 -12.88 -15.69 1.91
C GLY A 64 -12.68 -15.35 0.44
N VAL A 65 -13.42 -16.04 -0.42
CA VAL A 65 -13.42 -15.83 -1.87
C VAL A 65 -14.78 -15.36 -2.34
N VAL A 66 -14.84 -14.21 -3.00
CA VAL A 66 -16.04 -13.74 -3.71
C VAL A 66 -15.90 -14.15 -5.18
N ARG A 67 -16.87 -14.90 -5.69
CA ARG A 67 -16.91 -15.31 -7.10
C ARG A 67 -17.74 -14.33 -7.91
N PHE A 68 -17.21 -13.97 -9.08
CA PHE A 68 -17.86 -13.19 -10.12
C PHE A 68 -18.02 -14.05 -11.38
N GLU A 69 -18.84 -13.59 -12.32
CA GLU A 69 -19.11 -14.28 -13.59
C GLU A 69 -17.86 -14.72 -14.35
N ARG A 70 -16.76 -13.95 -14.28
CA ARG A 70 -15.53 -14.18 -15.07
C ARG A 70 -14.27 -14.27 -14.22
N SER A 71 -14.37 -14.18 -12.91
CA SER A 71 -13.23 -13.90 -12.04
C SER A 71 -13.54 -14.24 -10.59
N ALA A 72 -12.52 -14.36 -9.74
CA ALA A 72 -12.68 -14.49 -8.31
C ALA A 72 -11.77 -13.52 -7.54
N LEU A 73 -12.27 -12.93 -6.46
CA LEU A 73 -11.49 -12.13 -5.53
C LEU A 73 -11.28 -12.92 -4.24
N ARG A 74 -10.03 -13.16 -3.88
CA ARG A 74 -9.63 -13.60 -2.55
C ARG A 74 -9.35 -12.39 -1.66
N GLY A 75 -10.08 -12.31 -0.57
CA GLY A 75 -9.84 -11.35 0.52
C GLY A 75 -9.37 -12.08 1.78
N LEU A 76 -8.34 -11.57 2.42
CA LEU A 76 -7.84 -12.09 3.70
C LEU A 76 -7.45 -10.93 4.60
N VAL A 77 -7.95 -10.93 5.83
CA VAL A 77 -7.60 -10.01 6.92
C VAL A 77 -6.85 -10.80 7.98
N THR A 78 -5.66 -10.34 8.35
CA THR A 78 -4.84 -10.97 9.39
C THR A 78 -5.21 -10.47 10.78
N THR A 79 -4.78 -11.18 11.83
CA THR A 79 -4.91 -10.74 13.24
C THR A 79 -4.24 -9.39 13.48
N ALA A 80 -3.17 -9.08 12.75
CA ALA A 80 -2.51 -7.78 12.74
C ALA A 80 -3.26 -6.70 11.93
N GLY A 81 -4.31 -7.04 11.20
CA GLY A 81 -5.08 -6.09 10.38
C GLY A 81 -4.44 -5.73 9.04
N ALA A 82 -3.53 -6.57 8.55
CA ALA A 82 -3.11 -6.51 7.15
C ALA A 82 -4.19 -7.18 6.29
N VAL A 83 -4.46 -6.60 5.12
CA VAL A 83 -5.49 -7.05 4.18
C VAL A 83 -4.81 -7.47 2.89
N PHE A 84 -4.92 -8.74 2.53
CA PHE A 84 -4.57 -9.23 1.21
C PHE A 84 -5.79 -9.20 0.28
N CYS A 85 -5.55 -8.79 -0.96
CA CYS A 85 -6.52 -8.80 -2.05
C CYS A 85 -5.86 -9.35 -3.31
N GLY A 86 -6.27 -10.55 -3.71
CA GLY A 86 -5.75 -11.25 -4.89
C GLY A 86 -6.87 -11.65 -5.84
N TRP A 87 -6.69 -11.36 -7.12
CA TRP A 87 -7.64 -11.76 -8.16
C TRP A 87 -7.24 -13.08 -8.81
N ASP A 88 -8.22 -13.85 -9.27
CA ASP A 88 -8.09 -15.03 -10.12
C ASP A 88 -7.07 -16.06 -9.61
N GLY A 89 -7.25 -16.49 -8.35
CA GLY A 89 -6.43 -17.53 -7.73
C GLY A 89 -5.08 -17.05 -7.20
N ALA A 90 -4.77 -15.76 -7.31
CA ALA A 90 -3.60 -15.19 -6.67
C ALA A 90 -3.69 -15.36 -5.15
N GLU A 91 -2.73 -16.12 -4.60
CA GLU A 91 -2.60 -16.35 -3.16
C GLU A 91 -1.52 -15.43 -2.55
N PRO A 92 -1.58 -15.18 -1.23
CA PRO A 92 -0.54 -14.44 -0.50
C PRO A 92 0.82 -15.17 -0.37
N THR A 93 0.97 -16.36 -0.96
CA THR A 93 2.01 -17.36 -0.65
C THR A 93 3.30 -17.20 -1.47
N PRO A 94 4.47 -17.55 -0.89
CA PRO A 94 5.43 -16.56 -0.40
C PRO A 94 6.03 -15.72 -1.54
N SER A 95 5.69 -14.43 -1.59
CA SER A 95 6.54 -13.49 -2.32
C SER A 95 7.81 -13.23 -1.49
N PRO A 96 8.91 -12.74 -2.09
CA PRO A 96 10.10 -12.32 -1.34
C PRO A 96 9.82 -11.26 -0.25
N LEU A 97 8.61 -10.68 -0.26
CA LEU A 97 8.17 -9.63 0.65
C LEU A 97 7.31 -10.14 1.79
N VAL A 98 6.80 -11.38 1.72
CA VAL A 98 5.81 -11.92 2.65
C VAL A 98 6.29 -13.26 3.17
N ARG A 99 6.32 -13.39 4.49
CA ARG A 99 6.68 -14.63 5.18
C ARG A 99 5.42 -15.41 5.44
N ALA A 100 5.22 -16.51 4.71
CA ALA A 100 3.99 -17.30 4.77
C ALA A 100 3.67 -17.76 6.21
N GLU A 101 4.70 -18.08 6.99
CA GLU A 101 4.60 -18.47 8.40
C GLU A 101 4.10 -17.36 9.33
N LEU A 102 4.18 -16.09 8.92
CA LEU A 102 3.69 -14.94 9.68
C LEU A 102 2.26 -14.53 9.30
N VAL A 103 1.73 -15.07 8.21
CA VAL A 103 0.36 -14.76 7.76
C VAL A 103 -0.63 -15.54 8.62
N GLU A 104 -1.16 -14.88 9.64
CA GLU A 104 -2.18 -15.44 10.53
C GLU A 104 -3.57 -14.84 10.22
N PRO A 105 -4.50 -15.60 9.59
CA PRO A 105 -5.86 -15.14 9.34
C PRO A 105 -6.62 -14.83 10.65
N ASP A 106 -7.35 -13.71 10.69
CA ASP A 106 -8.22 -13.40 11.82
C ASP A 106 -9.47 -14.31 11.79
N ALA A 107 -9.50 -15.33 12.64
CA ALA A 107 -10.63 -16.27 12.72
C ALA A 107 -11.97 -15.64 13.15
N ARG A 108 -11.94 -14.43 13.73
CA ARG A 108 -13.14 -13.65 14.12
C ARG A 108 -13.70 -12.87 12.94
N ALA A 109 -12.84 -12.48 12.01
CA ALA A 109 -13.23 -11.77 10.80
C ALA A 109 -13.64 -12.78 9.73
N ARG A 110 -14.93 -12.78 9.35
CA ARG A 110 -15.46 -13.66 8.31
C ARG A 110 -16.17 -12.86 7.24
N LEU A 111 -16.24 -13.44 6.04
CA LEU A 111 -16.99 -12.87 4.93
C LEU A 111 -18.49 -13.07 5.17
N GLU A 112 -19.21 -11.95 5.26
CA GLU A 112 -20.64 -11.89 5.54
C GLU A 112 -21.36 -11.07 4.46
N PRO A 113 -22.65 -11.32 4.21
CA PRO A 113 -23.43 -10.45 3.33
C PRO A 113 -23.43 -9.00 3.83
N HIS A 114 -23.30 -8.03 2.92
CA HIS A 114 -23.36 -6.61 3.24
C HIS A 114 -24.77 -6.05 2.96
N THR A 115 -25.27 -5.15 3.81
CA THR A 115 -26.63 -4.58 3.72
C THR A 115 -26.85 -3.73 2.46
N ALA A 116 -25.82 -3.03 1.99
CA ALA A 116 -25.82 -2.31 0.70
C ALA A 116 -25.62 -3.24 -0.52
N GLY A 117 -25.65 -4.56 -0.32
CA GLY A 117 -25.34 -5.56 -1.34
C GLY A 117 -23.85 -5.91 -1.40
N GLY A 118 -23.55 -7.09 -1.93
CA GLY A 118 -22.20 -7.66 -1.94
C GLY A 118 -21.84 -8.31 -0.60
N TRP A 119 -20.57 -8.22 -0.23
CA TRP A 119 -20.00 -8.91 0.93
C TRP A 119 -19.15 -7.96 1.77
N ARG A 120 -18.88 -8.34 3.01
CA ARG A 120 -17.98 -7.60 3.90
C ARG A 120 -17.23 -8.51 4.83
N VAL A 121 -16.09 -8.04 5.30
CA VAL A 121 -15.32 -8.62 6.39
C VAL A 121 -15.15 -7.53 7.44
N VAL A 122 -15.60 -7.80 8.66
CA VAL A 122 -15.45 -6.89 9.79
C VAL A 122 -14.39 -7.45 10.72
N SER A 123 -13.36 -6.67 11.01
CA SER A 123 -12.38 -6.98 12.06
C SER A 123 -12.38 -5.86 13.10
N GLU A 124 -11.69 -6.09 14.21
CA GLU A 124 -11.49 -5.06 15.23
C GLU A 124 -10.73 -3.83 14.69
N ARG A 125 -9.99 -3.98 13.57
CA ARG A 125 -9.07 -2.96 13.06
C ARG A 125 -9.61 -2.20 11.85
N LEU A 126 -10.53 -2.79 11.09
CA LEU A 126 -11.06 -2.23 9.86
C LEU A 126 -12.28 -3.01 9.36
N THR A 127 -12.98 -2.43 8.40
CA THR A 127 -13.95 -3.17 7.58
C THR A 127 -13.46 -3.20 6.13
N VAL A 128 -13.54 -4.37 5.50
CA VAL A 128 -13.41 -4.52 4.05
C VAL A 128 -14.78 -4.79 3.47
N ALA A 129 -15.26 -3.98 2.53
CA ALA A 129 -16.48 -4.26 1.78
C ALA A 129 -16.15 -4.60 0.33
N VAL A 130 -16.87 -5.57 -0.23
CA VAL A 130 -16.76 -6.00 -1.63
C VAL A 130 -18.13 -5.82 -2.28
N SER A 131 -18.24 -4.86 -3.19
CA SER A 131 -19.47 -4.64 -3.94
C SER A 131 -19.80 -5.80 -4.88
N SER A 132 -21.07 -5.87 -5.31
CA SER A 132 -21.52 -6.86 -6.30
C SER A 132 -20.83 -6.76 -7.67
N ALA A 133 -20.15 -5.65 -7.97
CA ALA A 133 -19.38 -5.45 -9.20
C ALA A 133 -17.88 -5.71 -9.05
N GLY A 134 -17.39 -5.96 -7.83
CA GLY A 134 -15.98 -6.24 -7.55
C GLY A 134 -15.14 -5.05 -7.11
N ALA A 135 -15.76 -3.91 -6.78
CA ALA A 135 -15.07 -2.85 -6.06
C ALA A 135 -14.80 -3.28 -4.61
N VAL A 136 -13.60 -2.99 -4.10
CA VAL A 136 -13.16 -3.28 -2.73
C VAL A 136 -12.96 -1.96 -1.98
N GLU A 137 -13.64 -1.83 -0.86
CA GLU A 137 -13.61 -0.63 -0.01
C GLU A 137 -12.94 -0.98 1.32
N LEU A 138 -11.93 -0.20 1.70
CA LEU A 138 -11.30 -0.25 3.02
C LEU A 138 -11.84 0.92 3.84
N CYS A 139 -12.43 0.57 4.98
CA CYS A 139 -13.00 1.52 5.92
C CYS A 139 -12.33 1.40 7.28
N THR A 140 -12.30 2.50 8.02
CA THR A 140 -12.00 2.49 9.46
C THR A 140 -13.01 1.58 10.21
N PRO A 141 -12.72 1.18 11.46
CA PRO A 141 -13.70 0.50 12.30
C PRO A 141 -15.04 1.24 12.44
N GLY A 142 -14.99 2.59 12.38
CA GLY A 142 -16.18 3.45 12.42
C GLY A 142 -16.94 3.56 11.09
N GLY A 143 -16.52 2.85 10.04
CA GLY A 143 -17.19 2.84 8.75
C GLY A 143 -16.79 3.98 7.79
N VAL A 144 -15.81 4.82 8.16
CA VAL A 144 -15.32 5.89 7.28
C VAL A 144 -14.44 5.31 6.18
N LEU A 145 -14.73 5.60 4.91
CA LEU A 145 -13.99 5.12 3.75
C LEU A 145 -12.57 5.73 3.71
N LEU A 146 -11.55 4.87 3.62
CA LEU A 146 -10.15 5.26 3.44
C LEU A 146 -9.71 5.14 1.98
N ARG A 147 -10.17 4.09 1.33
CA ARG A 147 -9.76 3.72 -0.03
C ARG A 147 -10.80 2.85 -0.69
N ARG A 148 -11.03 3.07 -1.98
CA ARG A 148 -11.86 2.23 -2.84
C ARG A 148 -11.08 1.78 -4.05
N ASP A 149 -10.77 0.49 -4.14
CA ASP A 149 -10.26 -0.15 -5.35
C ASP A 149 -11.45 -0.51 -6.25
N LEU A 150 -11.46 0.03 -7.47
CA LEU A 150 -12.44 -0.33 -8.50
C LEU A 150 -12.14 -1.72 -9.06
N PRO A 151 -13.15 -2.41 -9.66
CA PRO A 151 -12.93 -3.71 -10.27
C PRO A 151 -11.77 -3.64 -11.29
N PRO A 152 -10.84 -4.60 -11.27
CA PRO A 152 -9.72 -4.59 -12.18
C PRO A 152 -10.21 -4.68 -13.63
N ARG A 153 -9.42 -4.11 -14.52
CA ARG A 153 -9.62 -4.20 -15.96
C ARG A 153 -8.45 -4.96 -16.55
N TRP A 154 -8.71 -5.86 -17.49
CA TRP A 154 -7.65 -6.56 -18.19
C TRP A 154 -7.89 -6.74 -19.67
N TRP A 155 -6.78 -6.97 -20.34
CA TRP A 155 -6.66 -7.09 -21.78
C TRP A 155 -5.81 -8.31 -22.06
N GLU A 156 -6.42 -9.33 -22.66
CA GLU A 156 -5.71 -10.51 -23.14
C GLU A 156 -4.97 -10.15 -24.42
N ARG A 157 -3.68 -10.48 -24.50
CA ARG A 157 -2.99 -10.40 -25.78
C ARG A 157 -3.37 -11.61 -26.63
N GLY A 158 -3.52 -11.38 -27.94
CA GLY A 158 -3.51 -12.47 -28.91
C GLY A 158 -2.21 -13.27 -28.79
N GLU A 159 -2.28 -14.57 -29.11
CA GLU A 159 -1.14 -15.50 -29.14
C GLU A 159 -0.38 -15.67 -27.80
N GLY A 160 -1.12 -15.81 -26.69
CA GLY A 160 -0.53 -16.30 -25.43
C GLY A 160 0.41 -15.32 -24.69
N GLY A 161 0.46 -14.06 -25.13
CA GLY A 161 1.22 -13.02 -24.42
C GLY A 161 0.64 -12.69 -23.04
N PRO A 162 1.46 -12.11 -22.13
CA PRO A 162 1.00 -11.77 -20.78
C PRO A 162 -0.16 -10.77 -20.84
N ALA A 163 -1.19 -11.02 -20.04
CA ALA A 163 -2.32 -10.11 -19.90
C ALA A 163 -1.84 -8.77 -19.35
N ARG A 164 -2.48 -7.69 -19.82
CA ARG A 164 -2.26 -6.35 -19.26
C ARG A 164 -3.38 -6.05 -18.30
N TRP A 165 -3.01 -5.51 -17.16
CA TRP A 165 -3.94 -5.21 -16.07
C TRP A 165 -3.93 -3.72 -15.76
N ALA A 166 -5.09 -3.20 -15.39
CA ALA A 166 -5.23 -1.89 -14.77
C ALA A 166 -6.05 -2.02 -13.49
N ARG A 167 -5.50 -1.48 -12.41
CA ARG A 167 -6.22 -1.31 -11.14
C ARG A 167 -6.37 0.17 -10.86
N ARG A 168 -7.60 0.59 -10.58
CA ARG A 168 -7.92 1.98 -10.26
C ARG A 168 -8.40 2.07 -8.83
N SER A 169 -8.04 3.17 -8.20
CA SER A 169 -8.29 3.39 -6.78
C SER A 169 -8.74 4.82 -6.58
N GLU A 170 -9.70 5.02 -5.69
CA GLU A 170 -10.18 6.32 -5.23
C GLU A 170 -9.86 6.48 -3.74
N VAL A 171 -9.43 7.67 -3.36
CA VAL A 171 -9.10 8.07 -1.98
C VAL A 171 -9.76 9.41 -1.67
N GLY A 172 -9.73 9.83 -0.39
CA GLY A 172 -10.24 11.14 0.04
C GLY A 172 -9.69 12.31 -0.79
N ALA A 173 -10.43 13.41 -0.85
CA ALA A 173 -10.05 14.59 -1.63
C ALA A 173 -8.81 15.30 -1.06
N ASP A 174 -8.65 15.22 0.25
CA ASP A 174 -7.52 15.69 1.06
C ASP A 174 -6.31 14.74 1.03
N ALA A 175 -6.46 13.52 0.49
CA ALA A 175 -5.44 12.49 0.54
C ALA A 175 -4.15 12.87 -0.20
N ARG A 176 -3.00 12.48 0.36
CA ARG A 176 -1.66 12.71 -0.19
C ARG A 176 -0.87 11.41 -0.27
N PHE A 177 -0.16 11.22 -1.38
CA PHE A 177 0.59 10.01 -1.69
C PHE A 177 2.07 10.15 -1.32
N PHE A 178 2.69 9.07 -0.85
CA PHE A 178 4.10 8.99 -0.48
C PHE A 178 4.69 7.62 -0.85
N GLY A 179 6.02 7.53 -0.97
CA GLY A 179 6.74 6.25 -1.08
C GLY A 179 7.10 5.79 -2.51
N LEU A 180 6.84 4.52 -2.83
CA LEU A 180 7.21 3.75 -4.04
C LEU A 180 8.70 3.39 -4.21
N GLY A 181 9.56 3.71 -3.24
CA GLY A 181 10.93 3.15 -3.15
C GLY A 181 11.91 3.58 -4.25
N GLY A 182 11.66 4.69 -4.96
CA GLY A 182 12.49 5.17 -6.07
C GLY A 182 13.24 6.48 -5.78
N SER A 183 14.52 6.52 -6.14
CA SER A 183 15.41 7.68 -6.02
C SER A 183 14.98 8.83 -6.94
N GLY A 184 14.57 9.97 -6.37
CA GLY A 184 14.56 11.26 -7.08
C GLY A 184 13.30 12.14 -6.97
N ALA A 185 12.14 11.61 -6.53
CA ALA A 185 10.90 12.40 -6.46
C ALA A 185 10.60 13.01 -5.08
N GLY A 186 11.48 12.81 -4.08
CA GLY A 186 11.18 13.10 -2.68
C GLY A 186 10.19 12.10 -2.08
N LEU A 187 9.96 12.17 -0.77
CA LEU A 187 9.07 11.24 -0.07
C LEU A 187 7.60 11.40 -0.47
N ARG A 188 7.19 12.63 -0.81
CA ARG A 188 5.82 12.96 -1.27
C ARG A 188 5.70 12.82 -2.77
N LEU A 189 4.66 12.14 -3.21
CA LEU A 189 4.32 11.90 -4.61
C LEU A 189 3.14 12.78 -5.01
N GLY A 190 3.41 13.87 -5.72
CA GLY A 190 2.35 14.64 -6.38
C GLY A 190 1.86 13.97 -7.67
N ASP A 191 1.04 14.71 -8.42
CA ASP A 191 0.48 14.26 -9.68
C ASP A 191 1.52 13.72 -10.68
N GLY A 192 1.05 12.78 -11.50
CA GLY A 192 1.79 12.29 -12.66
C GLY A 192 2.02 10.79 -12.65
N VAL A 193 2.84 10.34 -13.59
CA VAL A 193 3.16 8.92 -13.78
C VAL A 193 4.52 8.64 -13.14
N ARG A 194 4.62 7.52 -12.43
CA ARG A 194 5.86 7.04 -11.80
C ARG A 194 6.06 5.55 -12.14
N PRO A 195 7.30 5.12 -12.41
CA PRO A 195 7.58 3.70 -12.51
C PRO A 195 7.37 3.04 -11.15
N VAL A 196 6.86 1.83 -11.16
CA VAL A 196 6.80 0.94 -9.99
C VAL A 196 7.84 -0.14 -10.25
N PRO A 197 8.95 -0.16 -9.49
CA PRO A 197 9.99 -1.15 -9.70
C PRO A 197 9.45 -2.54 -9.33
N GLY A 198 9.91 -3.54 -10.07
CA GLY A 198 9.62 -4.94 -9.84
C GLY A 198 10.90 -5.70 -9.49
N GLY A 199 10.78 -7.02 -9.46
CA GLY A 199 11.87 -7.92 -9.14
C GLY A 199 11.87 -8.44 -7.70
N PRO A 200 12.69 -9.47 -7.42
CA PRO A 200 12.72 -10.11 -6.11
C PRO A 200 13.18 -9.16 -5.00
N GLY A 201 12.44 -9.13 -3.89
CA GLY A 201 12.78 -8.34 -2.70
C GLY A 201 12.50 -6.84 -2.81
N VAL A 202 11.93 -6.38 -3.92
CA VAL A 202 11.53 -4.98 -4.11
C VAL A 202 10.10 -4.79 -3.60
N ALA A 203 9.94 -4.00 -2.53
CA ALA A 203 8.63 -3.67 -1.94
C ALA A 203 8.28 -2.20 -2.24
N PRO A 204 7.59 -1.89 -3.35
CA PRO A 204 7.18 -0.53 -3.65
C PRO A 204 5.97 -0.16 -2.78
N VAL A 205 6.24 0.25 -1.53
CA VAL A 205 5.21 0.66 -0.58
C VAL A 205 4.68 2.04 -0.94
N GLN A 206 3.39 2.14 -1.27
CA GLN A 206 2.67 3.41 -1.36
C GLN A 206 2.01 3.68 -0.01
N LEU A 207 2.28 4.84 0.58
CA LEU A 207 1.61 5.33 1.78
C LEU A 207 0.65 6.47 1.38
N VAL A 208 -0.56 6.46 1.92
CA VAL A 208 -1.55 7.51 1.71
C VAL A 208 -2.00 8.06 3.05
N LEU A 209 -1.90 9.38 3.20
CA LEU A 209 -2.34 10.12 4.38
C LEU A 209 -3.57 10.96 4.02
N ALA A 210 -4.61 10.85 4.81
CA ALA A 210 -5.83 11.66 4.75
C ALA A 210 -6.34 11.89 6.19
N ASP A 211 -7.23 12.85 6.38
CA ASP A 211 -7.92 13.17 7.63
C ASP A 211 -8.72 11.98 8.13
N ALA A 212 -9.36 11.23 7.22
CA ALA A 212 -10.06 9.99 7.52
C ALA A 212 -9.13 8.90 8.08
N GLY A 213 -7.82 8.96 7.78
CA GLY A 213 -6.80 8.05 8.29
C GLY A 213 -5.67 7.75 7.31
N THR A 214 -4.73 6.91 7.76
CA THR A 214 -3.60 6.44 6.94
C THR A 214 -3.85 5.03 6.44
N HIS A 215 -3.42 4.76 5.20
CA HIS A 215 -3.28 3.40 4.71
C HIS A 215 -2.01 3.22 3.87
N LEU A 216 -1.51 2.00 3.80
CA LEU A 216 -0.45 1.60 2.88
C LEU A 216 -0.96 0.58 1.86
N VAL A 217 -0.30 0.52 0.72
CA VAL A 217 -0.50 -0.46 -0.34
C VAL A 217 0.85 -1.01 -0.76
N VAL A 218 1.00 -2.34 -0.75
CA VAL A 218 2.20 -3.04 -1.20
C VAL A 218 1.80 -4.04 -2.29
N PRO A 219 2.22 -3.83 -3.55
CA PRO A 219 2.08 -4.84 -4.58
C PRO A 219 2.76 -6.13 -4.16
N ASP A 220 2.07 -7.26 -4.32
CA ASP A 220 2.56 -8.57 -3.87
C ASP A 220 3.09 -9.38 -5.05
N GLY A 221 4.01 -8.79 -5.82
CA GLY A 221 4.49 -9.38 -7.06
C GLY A 221 5.84 -8.84 -7.51
N SER A 222 6.44 -9.53 -8.47
CA SER A 222 7.72 -9.15 -9.07
C SER A 222 7.54 -8.35 -10.37
N GLU A 223 6.30 -8.18 -10.82
CA GLU A 223 5.96 -7.49 -12.05
C GLU A 223 6.23 -5.98 -11.93
N GLU A 224 7.02 -5.45 -12.86
CA GLU A 224 7.17 -4.01 -13.04
C GLU A 224 5.87 -3.38 -13.55
N GLY A 225 5.71 -2.09 -13.26
CA GLY A 225 4.55 -1.37 -13.76
C GLY A 225 4.72 0.15 -13.72
N THR A 226 3.60 0.82 -13.89
CA THR A 226 3.49 2.26 -13.72
C THR A 226 2.31 2.57 -12.83
N VAL A 227 2.45 3.63 -12.04
CA VAL A 227 1.33 4.19 -11.29
C VAL A 227 1.12 5.63 -11.74
N ARG A 228 -0.12 5.97 -12.08
CA ARG A 228 -0.57 7.33 -12.32
C ARG A 228 -1.31 7.83 -11.09
N LEU A 229 -0.84 8.93 -10.54
CA LEU A 229 -1.42 9.60 -9.39
C LEU A 229 -2.08 10.90 -9.83
N ALA A 230 -3.23 11.18 -9.21
CA ALA A 230 -3.89 12.47 -9.24
C ALA A 230 -4.38 12.77 -7.82
N GLU A 231 -3.89 13.83 -7.21
CA GLU A 231 -4.38 14.32 -5.92
C GLU A 231 -5.85 14.77 -6.06
N GLY A 232 -6.59 14.59 -4.98
CA GLY A 232 -7.96 15.07 -4.91
C GLY A 232 -8.01 16.59 -4.72
N ALA A 233 -9.22 17.13 -4.67
CA ALA A 233 -9.43 18.51 -4.31
C ALA A 233 -10.72 18.64 -3.50
N GLU A 234 -10.61 19.25 -2.33
CA GLU A 234 -11.76 19.61 -1.52
C GLU A 234 -12.57 20.70 -2.21
N GLY A 235 -13.87 20.61 -2.10
CA GLY A 235 -14.78 21.62 -2.62
C GLY A 235 -14.69 22.91 -1.80
N ALA A 236 -14.62 24.06 -2.47
CA ALA A 236 -14.80 25.34 -1.80
C ALA A 236 -16.29 25.60 -1.55
N GLY A 237 -16.66 25.94 -0.31
CA GLY A 237 -18.04 26.29 0.05
C GLY A 237 -19.03 25.15 -0.21
N SER A 238 -19.90 25.31 -1.20
CA SER A 238 -20.89 24.30 -1.61
C SER A 238 -20.41 23.36 -2.72
N GLY A 239 -19.15 23.48 -3.16
CA GLY A 239 -18.57 22.61 -4.18
C GLY A 239 -18.44 21.16 -3.71
N HIS A 240 -18.53 20.21 -4.63
CA HIS A 240 -18.30 18.81 -4.31
C HIS A 240 -16.81 18.47 -4.28
N ASP A 241 -16.43 17.65 -3.31
CA ASP A 241 -15.12 17.04 -3.24
C ASP A 241 -14.83 16.18 -4.47
N ARG A 242 -13.61 16.30 -4.99
CA ARG A 242 -13.08 15.43 -6.03
C ARG A 242 -12.12 14.42 -5.40
N PRO A 243 -12.39 13.11 -5.49
CA PRO A 243 -11.54 12.11 -4.89
C PRO A 243 -10.17 12.07 -5.58
N GLY A 244 -9.12 11.82 -4.79
CA GLY A 244 -7.81 11.47 -5.33
C GLY A 244 -7.86 10.11 -6.04
N ARG A 245 -6.95 9.89 -7.00
CA ARG A 245 -6.93 8.69 -7.82
C ARG A 245 -5.53 8.10 -7.93
N ALA A 246 -5.45 6.78 -7.82
CA ALA A 246 -4.26 6.01 -8.14
C ALA A 246 -4.61 4.92 -9.16
N GLU A 247 -3.96 4.93 -10.31
CA GLU A 247 -4.12 3.90 -11.34
C GLU A 247 -2.79 3.17 -11.57
N TRP A 248 -2.72 1.91 -11.15
CA TRP A 248 -1.61 1.02 -11.47
C TRP A 248 -1.87 0.30 -12.79
N ARG A 249 -0.83 0.15 -13.60
CA ARG A 249 -0.83 -0.63 -14.85
C ARG A 249 0.43 -1.49 -14.91
N GLY A 250 0.25 -2.75 -15.27
CA GLY A 250 1.34 -3.72 -15.46
C GLY A 250 0.94 -4.86 -16.38
N ALA A 251 1.90 -5.69 -16.72
CA ALA A 251 1.68 -6.93 -17.48
C ALA A 251 2.11 -8.12 -16.63
N GLY A 252 1.48 -9.28 -16.86
CA GLY A 252 1.80 -10.52 -16.16
C GLY A 252 0.58 -11.11 -15.47
N GLY A 253 0.77 -11.58 -14.24
CA GLY A 253 -0.26 -12.26 -13.47
C GLY A 253 -1.41 -11.34 -13.02
N PRO A 254 -2.51 -11.93 -12.54
CA PRO A 254 -3.59 -11.19 -11.91
C PRO A 254 -3.09 -10.28 -10.77
N PRO A 255 -3.72 -9.10 -10.57
CA PRO A 255 -3.30 -8.15 -9.56
C PRO A 255 -3.51 -8.71 -8.16
N ARG A 256 -2.45 -8.58 -7.34
CA ARG A 256 -2.42 -8.99 -5.94
C ARG A 256 -1.63 -7.98 -5.11
N HIS A 257 -2.07 -7.72 -3.91
CA HIS A 257 -1.47 -6.72 -3.04
C HIS A 257 -1.91 -6.87 -1.60
N TRP A 258 -1.11 -6.26 -0.74
CA TRP A 258 -1.41 -6.04 0.65
C TRP A 258 -1.79 -4.58 0.92
N MET A 259 -2.64 -4.40 1.93
CA MET A 259 -2.99 -3.11 2.49
C MET A 259 -2.93 -3.18 4.00
N ALA A 260 -2.67 -2.06 4.65
CA ALA A 260 -2.86 -1.92 6.09
C ALA A 260 -3.31 -0.51 6.42
N VAL A 261 -4.08 -0.37 7.50
CA VAL A 261 -4.70 0.90 7.89
C VAL A 261 -4.40 1.26 9.34
N GLY A 262 -4.53 2.54 9.68
CA GLY A 262 -4.43 3.01 11.06
C GLY A 262 -3.69 4.34 11.14
N THR A 263 -3.02 4.59 12.27
CA THR A 263 -1.94 5.59 12.31
C THR A 263 -0.75 5.08 11.48
N PRO A 264 0.18 5.95 11.03
CA PRO A 264 1.37 5.50 10.28
C PRO A 264 2.13 4.36 10.97
N ALA A 265 2.35 4.46 12.28
CA ALA A 265 3.01 3.41 13.06
C ALA A 265 2.21 2.10 13.09
N ARG A 266 0.88 2.17 13.22
CA ARG A 266 0.02 0.97 13.23
C ARG A 266 -0.05 0.30 11.86
N ALA A 267 -0.17 1.08 10.79
CA ALA A 267 -0.17 0.56 9.43
C ALA A 267 1.14 -0.17 9.13
N LEU A 268 2.28 0.45 9.47
CA LEU A 268 3.60 -0.17 9.32
C LEU A 268 3.77 -1.42 10.19
N ALA A 269 3.32 -1.41 11.44
CA ALA A 269 3.36 -2.59 12.30
C ALA A 269 2.52 -3.75 11.76
N SER A 270 1.36 -3.44 11.18
CA SER A 270 0.48 -4.45 10.56
C SER A 270 1.12 -5.05 9.31
N TRP A 271 1.82 -4.24 8.51
CA TRP A 271 2.62 -4.73 7.38
C TRP A 271 3.84 -5.56 7.83
N ALA A 272 4.60 -5.09 8.83
CA ALA A 272 5.75 -5.82 9.37
C ALA A 272 5.34 -7.18 9.96
N ALA A 273 4.11 -7.30 10.46
CA ALA A 273 3.58 -8.57 10.95
C ALA A 273 3.40 -9.63 9.85
N VAL A 274 3.32 -9.26 8.56
CA VAL A 274 3.25 -10.23 7.45
C VAL A 274 4.56 -10.29 6.64
N ALA A 275 5.28 -9.18 6.53
CA ALA A 275 6.54 -9.09 5.79
C ALA A 275 7.76 -9.55 6.60
N GLY A 276 7.62 -9.59 7.93
CA GLY A 276 8.73 -9.67 8.86
C GLY A 276 9.29 -8.29 9.20
N THR A 277 9.87 -8.18 10.38
CA THR A 277 10.59 -6.98 10.80
C THR A 277 11.97 -6.94 10.14
N PRO A 278 12.43 -5.77 9.65
CA PRO A 278 13.80 -5.65 9.19
C PRO A 278 14.77 -5.98 10.34
N GLU A 279 15.82 -6.74 10.05
CA GLU A 279 16.88 -7.00 11.01
C GLU A 279 17.59 -5.68 11.33
N VAL A 280 17.73 -5.37 12.63
CA VAL A 280 18.49 -4.21 13.06
C VAL A 280 19.96 -4.50 12.77
N ALA A 281 20.53 -3.75 11.82
CA ALA A 281 21.95 -3.88 11.52
C ALA A 281 22.77 -3.64 12.81
N PRO A 282 23.86 -4.42 13.04
CA PRO A 282 24.71 -4.21 14.20
C PRO A 282 25.26 -2.77 14.17
N VAL A 283 25.47 -2.19 15.36
CA VAL A 283 25.89 -0.78 15.54
C VAL A 283 27.15 -0.42 14.72
N SER A 284 28.02 -1.40 14.43
CA SER A 284 29.19 -1.24 13.57
C SER A 284 28.87 -0.88 12.10
N VAL A 285 27.67 -1.18 11.60
CA VAL A 285 27.18 -0.85 10.25
C VAL A 285 26.54 0.55 10.19
N ILE A 286 26.15 1.11 11.34
CA ILE A 286 25.58 2.48 11.44
C ILE A 286 26.69 3.56 11.47
N GLY A 287 27.95 3.14 11.57
CA GLY A 287 29.10 4.01 11.33
C GLY A 287 29.28 4.38 9.86
N VAL A 288 30.06 5.43 9.57
CA VAL A 288 30.44 5.79 8.20
C VAL A 288 31.10 4.58 7.54
N GLY A 289 30.40 3.94 6.61
CA GLY A 289 30.93 2.85 5.80
C GLY A 289 32.08 3.38 4.96
N GLY A 290 33.31 3.25 5.45
CA GLY A 290 34.51 3.50 4.67
C GLY A 290 34.58 2.44 3.58
N SER A 291 34.09 2.75 2.38
CA SER A 291 34.33 1.92 1.21
C SER A 291 35.86 1.82 1.04
N GLY A 292 36.42 0.65 1.34
CA GLY A 292 37.86 0.39 1.34
C GLY A 292 38.50 0.63 -0.02
N GLY A 293 38.85 1.88 -0.29
CA GLY A 293 39.67 2.30 -1.41
C GLY A 293 41.15 2.12 -1.06
N ARG A 294 41.75 1.08 -1.67
CA ARG A 294 43.18 0.74 -1.68
C ARG A 294 43.80 0.34 -0.34
N VAL A 295 44.23 -0.92 -0.30
CA VAL A 295 45.34 -1.40 0.53
C VAL A 295 46.51 -0.42 0.38
N ALA A 296 46.69 0.44 1.38
CA ALA A 296 47.94 1.15 1.55
C ALA A 296 48.99 0.08 1.90
N ARG A 297 49.85 -0.24 0.93
CA ARG A 297 51.08 -1.01 1.19
C ARG A 297 51.73 -0.42 2.43
N THR A 298 51.90 -1.26 3.45
CA THR A 298 52.76 -0.97 4.59
C THR A 298 54.14 -0.58 4.05
N ARG A 299 54.42 0.72 4.04
CA ARG A 299 55.81 1.20 3.93
C ARG A 299 56.47 0.83 5.24
N THR A 300 57.13 -0.33 5.24
CA THR A 300 58.16 -0.67 6.22
C THR A 300 59.18 0.45 6.22
N ARG A 301 59.08 1.36 7.19
CA ARG A 301 60.13 2.31 7.48
C ARG A 301 61.14 1.56 8.34
N ALA A 302 62.18 1.05 7.70
CA ALA A 302 63.35 0.51 8.40
C ALA A 302 63.89 1.61 9.33
N PRO A 303 64.13 1.31 10.63
CA PRO A 303 64.75 2.26 11.53
C PRO A 303 66.23 2.42 11.17
N ARG A 304 66.67 3.66 10.98
CA ARG A 304 68.10 4.01 10.95
C ARG A 304 68.65 3.91 12.36
N GLN A 305 69.75 3.17 12.50
CA GLN A 305 70.52 3.01 13.74
C GLN A 305 71.30 4.28 14.12
N GLY A 306 71.53 4.44 15.43
CA GLY A 306 72.48 5.35 16.09
C GLY A 306 71.80 6.57 16.71
N VAL A 307 71.99 6.97 17.97
CA VAL A 307 73.14 6.84 18.89
C VAL A 307 72.65 6.90 20.35
N ALA A 308 73.39 6.25 21.25
CA ALA A 308 73.16 6.15 22.69
C ALA A 308 73.53 7.40 23.51
N ALA A 309 72.77 7.65 24.58
CA ALA A 309 73.09 8.29 25.87
C ALA A 309 71.73 8.43 26.58
N GLY A 310 71.47 8.11 27.84
CA GLY A 310 72.25 7.96 29.05
C GLY A 310 71.23 8.05 30.20
N ASP A 311 71.50 7.37 31.30
CA ASP A 311 70.60 7.14 32.42
C ASP A 311 70.06 8.41 33.11
N GLY A 312 68.85 8.31 33.68
CA GLY A 312 68.49 9.09 34.87
C GLY A 312 67.11 9.73 34.84
N TRP A 313 66.08 9.04 35.37
CA TRP A 313 65.14 9.63 36.34
C TRP A 313 64.25 8.58 37.02
N ALA A 314 64.86 7.50 37.54
CA ALA A 314 64.25 6.68 38.60
C ALA A 314 64.30 7.40 39.98
N ALA A 315 64.09 8.72 39.98
CA ALA A 315 64.29 9.58 41.15
C ALA A 315 63.24 10.70 41.22
N MET A 316 61.95 10.37 41.17
CA MET A 316 60.95 11.16 41.89
C MET A 316 59.85 10.26 42.43
N ARG A 317 60.31 9.48 43.42
CA ARG A 317 59.50 8.88 44.48
C ARG A 317 58.40 9.82 44.97
N ALA A 318 57.27 9.22 45.33
CA ALA A 318 56.60 9.42 46.61
C ALA A 318 56.68 10.84 47.20
N ALA A 319 55.68 11.65 46.87
CA ALA A 319 55.06 12.64 47.75
C ALA A 319 53.81 13.20 47.05
N LEU A 320 52.69 12.46 47.17
CA LEU A 320 51.31 12.91 47.42
C LEU A 320 50.35 11.72 47.32
#